data_AF-A0AAV5E2B0-F1
#
_entry.id   AF-A0AAV5E2B0-F1
#
_cell.length_a   1.000
_cell.length_b   1.000
_cell.length_c   1.000
_cell.angle_alpha   90.00
_cell.angle_beta   90.00
_cell.angle_gamma   90.00
#
_symmetry.space_group_name_H-M   'P 1'
#
loop_
_entity.id
_entity.type
_entity.pdbx_description
1 polymer ?
#
loop_
_entity_poly.entity_id
_entity_poly.type
_entity_poly.pdbx_seq_one_letter_code
_entity_poly.pdbx_strand_id
1 'polypeptide(L)'
;MIEKKMDVDANLLDVIVKALCGQDKIDAAYALFVELVDKGHLKPWRGTYKHLIDDLLRFKKLEEALALLRSMKTRKLPPYADPFPSHIAKYGTFEDGKEFLKALSMNKCPPHGAYLHVFKSFFEEGRYSEAQDLFYKCPVHIRRQRDVIKLFESIKVESTA
;
A
#
# COMPACT_ATOMS: atom_id res chain seq x y z
N MET A 1 -5.52 -40.62 -16.09
CA MET A 1 -5.58 -39.23 -15.61
C MET A 1 -4.18 -38.86 -15.15
N ILE A 2 -3.48 -38.05 -15.94
CA ILE A 2 -2.13 -37.64 -15.60
C ILE A 2 -2.29 -36.38 -14.76
N GLU A 3 -2.24 -36.52 -13.43
CA GLU A 3 -1.83 -35.42 -12.55
C GLU A 3 -0.37 -35.11 -12.89
N LYS A 4 -0.18 -34.33 -13.96
CA LYS A 4 1.07 -33.61 -14.15
C LYS A 4 1.09 -32.61 -13.02
N LYS A 5 1.94 -32.87 -12.03
CA LYS A 5 2.45 -31.88 -11.09
C LYS A 5 3.02 -30.74 -11.95
N MET A 6 2.19 -29.79 -12.32
CA MET A 6 2.62 -28.59 -13.03
C MET A 6 3.48 -27.85 -12.03
N ASP A 7 4.78 -27.79 -12.31
CA ASP A 7 5.68 -26.94 -11.56
C ASP A 7 5.25 -25.51 -11.85
N VAL A 8 4.58 -24.89 -10.88
CA VAL A 8 4.07 -23.53 -11.03
C VAL A 8 5.24 -22.59 -10.88
N ASP A 9 5.68 -22.01 -11.99
CA ASP A 9 6.72 -20.99 -12.00
C ASP A 9 6.14 -19.57 -11.87
N ALA A 10 7.04 -18.59 -11.74
CA ALA A 10 6.66 -17.19 -11.59
C ALA A 10 5.90 -16.63 -12.79
N ASN A 11 6.14 -17.17 -14.00
CA ASN A 11 5.47 -16.74 -15.22
C ASN A 11 4.02 -17.22 -15.26
N LEU A 12 3.81 -18.50 -14.94
CA LEU A 12 2.48 -19.08 -14.89
C LEU A 12 1.63 -18.39 -13.82
N LEU A 13 2.19 -18.12 -12.63
CA LEU A 13 1.50 -17.37 -11.60
C LEU A 13 1.08 -15.97 -12.10
N ASP A 14 1.97 -15.24 -12.78
CA ASP A 14 1.66 -13.91 -13.32
C ASP A 14 0.49 -13.94 -14.30
N VAL A 15 0.48 -14.92 -15.22
CA VAL A 15 -0.61 -15.10 -16.19
C VAL A 15 -1.93 -15.42 -15.50
N ILE A 16 -1.93 -16.36 -14.55
CA ILE A 16 -3.17 -16.77 -13.86
C ILE A 16 -3.72 -15.62 -13.00
N VAL A 17 -2.86 -14.92 -12.25
CA VAL A 17 -3.28 -13.77 -11.43
C VAL A 17 -3.90 -12.69 -12.31
N LYS A 18 -3.25 -12.32 -13.41
CA LYS A 18 -3.79 -11.33 -14.37
C LYS A 18 -5.12 -11.78 -14.98
N ALA A 19 -5.23 -13.05 -15.34
CA ALA A 19 -6.46 -13.60 -15.90
C ALA A 19 -7.63 -13.59 -14.90
N LEU A 20 -7.37 -13.94 -13.63
CA LEU A 20 -8.38 -13.88 -12.56
C LEU A 20 -8.79 -12.45 -12.24
N CYS A 21 -7.82 -11.54 -12.13
CA CYS A 21 -8.04 -10.10 -11.97
C CYS A 21 -8.89 -9.51 -13.09
N GLY A 22 -8.60 -9.86 -14.36
CA GLY A 22 -9.38 -9.43 -15.53
C GLY A 22 -10.80 -10.01 -15.62
N GLN A 23 -11.13 -11.00 -14.79
CA GLN A 23 -12.49 -11.55 -14.64
C GLN A 23 -13.16 -11.06 -13.35
N ASP A 24 -12.61 -10.02 -12.70
CA ASP A 24 -13.06 -9.50 -11.40
C ASP A 24 -13.06 -10.54 -10.26
N LYS A 25 -12.34 -11.66 -10.42
CA LYS A 25 -12.19 -12.73 -9.42
C LYS A 25 -11.02 -12.42 -8.48
N ILE A 26 -11.03 -11.22 -7.91
CA ILE A 26 -9.90 -10.70 -7.12
C ILE A 26 -9.59 -11.55 -5.89
N ASP A 27 -10.62 -12.09 -5.23
CA ASP A 27 -10.47 -12.96 -4.07
C ASP A 27 -9.75 -14.27 -4.41
N ALA A 28 -10.11 -14.87 -5.55
CA ALA A 28 -9.47 -16.07 -6.04
C ALA A 28 -8.00 -15.79 -6.43
N ALA A 29 -7.74 -14.63 -7.07
CA ALA A 29 -6.39 -14.21 -7.44
C ALA A 29 -5.50 -14.05 -6.20
N TYR A 30 -5.99 -13.38 -5.17
CA TYR A 30 -5.27 -13.18 -3.91
C TYR A 30 -5.04 -14.50 -3.16
N ALA A 31 -6.06 -15.35 -3.03
CA ALA A 31 -5.96 -16.64 -2.36
C ALA A 31 -4.90 -17.54 -3.02
N LEU A 32 -4.92 -17.63 -4.36
CA LEU A 32 -3.93 -18.38 -5.13
C LEU A 32 -2.53 -17.82 -4.94
N PHE A 33 -2.39 -16.49 -4.98
CA PHE A 33 -1.09 -15.84 -4.76
C PHE A 33 -0.52 -16.20 -3.39
N VAL A 34 -1.30 -16.07 -2.32
CA VAL A 34 -0.87 -16.41 -0.95
C VAL A 34 -0.50 -17.88 -0.84
N GLU A 35 -1.28 -18.78 -1.44
CA GLU A 35 -1.01 -20.22 -1.44
C GLU A 35 0.34 -20.53 -2.08
N LEU A 36 0.61 -20.03 -3.29
CA LEU A 36 1.82 -20.37 -4.03
C LEU A 36 3.05 -19.62 -3.53
N VAL A 37 2.89 -18.37 -3.12
CA VAL A 37 4.01 -17.51 -2.75
C VAL A 37 4.38 -17.72 -1.29
N ASP A 38 3.43 -17.59 -0.37
CA ASP A 38 3.71 -17.61 1.07
C ASP A 38 3.77 -19.03 1.65
N LYS A 39 2.96 -19.98 1.15
CA LYS A 39 3.04 -21.38 1.56
C LYS A 39 3.94 -22.23 0.65
N GLY A 40 3.88 -21.99 -0.66
CA GLY A 40 4.67 -22.72 -1.67
C GLY A 40 6.09 -22.21 -1.89
N HIS A 41 6.48 -21.11 -1.23
CA HIS A 41 7.79 -20.46 -1.37
C HIS A 41 8.16 -20.00 -2.79
N LEU A 42 7.17 -19.85 -3.68
CA LEU A 42 7.39 -19.31 -5.02
C LEU A 42 7.91 -17.87 -4.94
N LYS A 43 8.78 -17.49 -5.89
CA LYS A 43 9.30 -16.12 -6.04
C LYS A 43 8.62 -15.44 -7.22
N PRO A 44 7.50 -14.73 -7.01
CA PRO A 44 6.78 -14.07 -8.10
C PRO A 44 7.54 -12.84 -8.61
N TRP A 45 7.16 -12.38 -9.80
CA TRP A 45 7.68 -11.14 -10.36
C TRP A 45 7.18 -9.93 -9.56
N ARG A 46 7.99 -8.87 -9.51
CA ARG A 46 7.56 -7.57 -8.95
C ARG A 46 6.32 -7.03 -9.68
N GLY A 47 6.20 -7.28 -10.98
CA GLY A 47 5.04 -6.89 -11.78
C GLY A 47 3.74 -7.55 -11.29
N THR A 48 3.80 -8.81 -10.89
CA THR A 48 2.64 -9.56 -10.37
C THR A 48 2.14 -8.96 -9.05
N TYR A 49 3.04 -8.63 -8.13
CA TYR A 49 2.69 -7.90 -6.91
C TYR A 49 2.00 -6.57 -7.20
N LYS A 50 2.60 -5.75 -8.08
CA LYS A 50 2.05 -4.42 -8.42
C LYS A 50 0.64 -4.52 -8.96
N HIS A 51 0.43 -5.39 -9.96
CA HIS A 51 -0.87 -5.58 -10.57
C HIS A 51 -1.92 -6.02 -9.56
N LEU A 52 -1.59 -7.00 -8.70
CA LEU A 52 -2.51 -7.47 -7.69
C LEU A 52 -2.82 -6.40 -6.62
N ILE A 53 -1.82 -5.59 -6.22
CA ILE A 53 -2.03 -4.46 -5.31
C ILE A 53 -2.97 -3.42 -5.92
N ASP A 54 -2.73 -3.01 -7.18
CA ASP A 54 -3.57 -2.02 -7.85
C ASP A 54 -5.02 -2.50 -7.95
N ASP A 55 -5.23 -3.78 -8.28
CA ASP A 55 -6.55 -4.39 -8.35
C ASP A 55 -7.22 -4.52 -6.98
N LEU A 56 -6.50 -4.97 -5.94
CA LEU A 56 -7.04 -5.03 -4.59
C LEU A 56 -7.50 -3.66 -4.10
N LEU A 57 -6.70 -2.60 -4.34
CA LEU A 57 -7.09 -1.24 -4.02
C LEU A 57 -8.30 -0.79 -4.87
N ARG A 58 -8.39 -1.16 -6.15
CA ARG A 58 -9.59 -0.88 -6.96
C ARG A 58 -10.85 -1.49 -6.35
N PHE A 59 -10.76 -2.70 -5.80
CA PHE A 59 -11.84 -3.40 -5.11
C PHE A 59 -11.96 -3.05 -3.61
N LYS A 60 -11.26 -2.02 -3.12
CA LYS A 60 -11.26 -1.55 -1.72
C LYS A 60 -10.83 -2.62 -0.70
N LYS A 61 -9.99 -3.57 -1.12
CA LYS A 61 -9.38 -4.62 -0.30
C LYS A 61 -8.03 -4.15 0.26
N LEU A 62 -8.07 -3.12 1.11
CA LEU A 62 -6.89 -2.44 1.61
C LEU A 62 -6.00 -3.35 2.47
N GLU A 63 -6.60 -4.18 3.33
CA GLU A 63 -5.86 -5.05 4.23
C GLU A 63 -5.02 -6.09 3.48
N GLU A 64 -5.62 -6.71 2.45
CA GLU A 64 -4.95 -7.64 1.56
C GLU A 64 -3.82 -6.94 0.77
N ALA A 65 -4.06 -5.72 0.28
CA ALA A 65 -3.03 -4.93 -0.38
C ALA A 65 -1.86 -4.61 0.55
N LEU A 66 -2.13 -4.23 1.81
CA LEU A 66 -1.11 -4.01 2.84
C LEU A 66 -0.35 -5.29 3.19
N ALA A 67 -1.03 -6.44 3.20
CA ALA A 67 -0.38 -7.74 3.38
C ALA A 67 0.63 -8.03 2.26
N LEU A 68 0.27 -7.75 1.00
CA LEU A 68 1.21 -7.88 -0.13
C LEU A 68 2.39 -6.91 -0.01
N LEU A 69 2.15 -5.66 0.38
CA LEU A 69 3.20 -4.67 0.62
C LEU A 69 4.19 -5.15 1.69
N ARG A 70 3.69 -5.76 2.78
CA ARG A 70 4.50 -6.40 3.82
C ARG A 70 5.28 -7.59 3.26
N SER A 71 4.66 -8.46 2.46
CA SER A 71 5.29 -9.62 1.82
C SER A 71 6.43 -9.23 0.87
N MET A 72 6.29 -8.13 0.11
CA MET A 72 7.38 -7.60 -0.72
C MET A 72 8.61 -7.25 0.12
N LYS A 73 8.42 -6.61 1.28
CA LYS A 73 9.51 -6.22 2.17
C LYS A 73 10.20 -7.41 2.81
N THR A 74 9.45 -8.39 3.32
CA THR A 74 10.04 -9.61 3.91
C THR A 74 10.89 -10.37 2.90
N ARG A 75 10.53 -10.29 1.62
CA ARG A 75 11.26 -10.88 0.48
C ARG A 75 12.35 -9.97 -0.10
N LYS A 76 12.64 -8.82 0.53
CA LYS A 76 13.65 -7.84 0.11
C LYS A 76 13.41 -7.27 -1.31
N LEU A 77 12.16 -7.23 -1.75
CA LEU A 77 11.75 -6.56 -2.98
C LEU A 77 11.46 -5.07 -2.70
N PRO A 78 11.75 -4.15 -3.64
CA PRO A 78 11.37 -2.75 -3.49
C PRO A 78 9.84 -2.62 -3.35
N PRO A 79 9.33 -2.10 -2.20
CA PRO A 79 7.90 -2.01 -1.96
C PRO A 79 7.21 -1.12 -2.99
N TYR A 80 5.95 -1.41 -3.28
CA TYR A 80 5.12 -0.60 -4.17
C TYR A 80 4.07 0.14 -3.34
N ALA A 81 4.46 1.33 -2.88
CA ALA A 81 3.73 2.10 -1.87
C ALA A 81 2.87 3.23 -2.46
N ASP A 82 3.20 3.67 -3.67
CA ASP A 82 2.64 4.87 -4.30
C ASP A 82 1.10 4.91 -4.38
N PRO A 83 0.37 3.80 -4.63
CA PRO A 83 -1.10 3.88 -4.77
C PRO A 83 -1.85 3.95 -3.43
N PHE A 84 -1.19 3.68 -2.29
CA PHE A 84 -1.87 3.59 -1.00
C PHE A 84 -2.31 4.95 -0.44
N PRO A 85 -1.48 6.02 -0.43
CA PRO A 85 -1.88 7.32 0.14
C PRO A 85 -3.17 7.90 -0.46
N SER A 86 -3.29 7.90 -1.78
CA SER A 86 -4.48 8.39 -2.48
C SER A 86 -5.70 7.51 -2.22
N HIS A 87 -5.54 6.18 -2.21
CA HIS A 87 -6.63 5.27 -1.86
C HIS A 87 -7.14 5.49 -0.43
N ILE A 88 -6.22 5.60 0.55
CA ILE A 88 -6.55 5.81 1.96
C ILE A 88 -7.22 7.17 2.16
N ALA A 89 -6.72 8.22 1.51
CA ALA A 89 -7.34 9.53 1.59
C ALA A 89 -8.78 9.51 1.07
N LYS A 90 -9.03 8.79 -0.02
CA LYS A 90 -10.35 8.74 -0.65
C LYS A 90 -11.36 7.80 0.01
N TYR A 91 -10.91 6.64 0.51
CA TYR A 91 -11.81 5.58 0.99
C TYR A 91 -11.51 5.08 2.40
N GLY A 92 -10.32 5.37 2.93
CA GLY A 92 -9.85 4.87 4.21
C GLY A 92 -10.06 5.84 5.36
N THR A 93 -9.38 5.54 6.45
CA THR A 93 -9.43 6.27 7.71
C THR A 93 -8.04 6.73 8.12
N PHE A 94 -8.01 7.56 9.16
CA PHE A 94 -6.79 7.91 9.85
C PHE A 94 -5.98 6.67 10.34
N GLU A 95 -6.67 5.64 10.84
CA GLU A 95 -6.01 4.42 11.33
C GLU A 95 -5.43 3.59 10.17
N ASP A 96 -6.09 3.56 9.02
CA ASP A 96 -5.56 2.92 7.80
C ASP A 96 -4.27 3.60 7.33
N GLY A 97 -4.21 4.93 7.40
CA GLY A 97 -3.00 5.71 7.13
C GLY A 97 -1.84 5.33 8.05
N LYS A 98 -2.12 5.13 9.34
CA LYS A 98 -1.13 4.63 10.31
C LYS A 98 -0.68 3.22 9.99
N GLU A 99 -1.59 2.34 9.63
CA GLU A 99 -1.27 0.95 9.32
C GLU A 99 -0.42 0.84 8.04
N PHE A 100 -0.72 1.64 7.03
CA PHE A 100 0.14 1.78 5.85
C PHE A 100 1.56 2.24 6.20
N LEU A 101 1.69 3.29 7.01
CA LEU A 101 3.00 3.79 7.45
C LEU A 101 3.79 2.73 8.22
N LYS A 102 3.13 1.98 9.11
CA LYS A 102 3.76 0.83 9.79
C LYS A 102 4.15 -0.26 8.80
N ALA A 103 3.29 -0.60 7.84
CA ALA A 103 3.57 -1.59 6.80
C ALA A 103 4.82 -1.22 5.98
N LEU A 104 5.13 0.07 5.79
CA LEU A 104 6.37 0.54 5.15
C LEU A 104 7.61 0.52 6.05
N SER A 105 7.46 0.51 7.36
CA SER A 105 8.58 0.61 8.31
C SER A 105 9.32 -0.72 8.48
N MET A 106 10.65 -0.77 8.34
CA MET A 106 11.44 -1.96 8.69
C MET A 106 11.97 -1.93 10.13
N ASN A 107 12.43 -0.76 10.59
CA ASN A 107 13.06 -0.56 11.90
C ASN A 107 12.41 0.60 12.68
N LYS A 108 11.09 0.50 12.87
CA LYS A 108 10.23 1.37 13.72
C LYS A 108 9.77 2.73 13.16
N CYS A 109 10.45 3.33 12.18
CA CYS A 109 10.01 4.62 11.60
C CYS A 109 9.78 4.53 10.09
N PRO A 110 8.60 4.97 9.58
CA PRO A 110 8.36 5.07 8.16
C PRO A 110 9.26 6.13 7.53
N PRO A 111 9.61 6.00 6.24
CA PRO A 111 10.35 7.05 5.53
C PRO A 111 9.60 8.38 5.60
N HIS A 112 10.33 9.48 5.74
CA HIS A 112 9.75 10.84 5.76
C HIS A 112 8.87 11.12 4.53
N GLY A 113 9.32 10.70 3.34
CA GLY A 113 8.53 10.86 2.11
C GLY A 113 7.17 10.17 2.14
N ALA A 114 7.01 9.07 2.90
CA ALA A 114 5.74 8.38 3.04
C ALA A 114 4.72 9.21 3.85
N TYR A 115 5.17 9.83 4.94
CA TYR A 115 4.33 10.75 5.72
C TYR A 115 3.90 11.94 4.87
N LEU A 116 4.84 12.57 4.16
CA LEU A 116 4.54 13.72 3.31
C LEU A 116 3.51 13.37 2.24
N HIS A 117 3.61 12.19 1.63
CA HIS A 117 2.66 11.73 0.63
C HIS A 117 1.25 11.54 1.23
N VAL A 118 1.15 10.88 2.39
CA VAL A 118 -0.14 10.70 3.09
C VAL A 118 -0.78 12.04 3.48
N PHE A 119 0.00 13.00 3.99
CA PHE A 119 -0.52 14.34 4.30
C PHE A 119 -1.05 15.05 3.06
N LYS A 120 -0.27 15.05 1.96
CA LYS A 120 -0.70 15.66 0.70
C LYS A 120 -1.98 15.02 0.19
N SER A 121 -2.07 13.69 0.18
CA SER A 121 -3.28 13.00 -0.27
C SER A 121 -4.50 13.33 0.58
N PHE A 122 -4.37 13.41 1.92
CA PHE A 122 -5.50 13.85 2.76
C PHE A 122 -5.91 15.30 2.47
N PHE A 123 -4.97 16.20 2.21
CA PHE A 123 -5.28 17.59 1.87
C PHE A 123 -5.95 17.73 0.51
N GLU A 124 -5.49 16.99 -0.49
CA GLU A 124 -6.12 16.95 -1.83
C GLU A 124 -7.59 16.47 -1.75
N GLU A 125 -7.91 15.58 -0.81
CA GLU A 125 -9.28 15.12 -0.54
C GLU A 125 -10.03 15.99 0.50
N GLY A 126 -9.46 17.10 0.95
CA GLY A 126 -10.08 18.03 1.92
C GLY A 126 -10.19 17.50 3.35
N ARG A 127 -9.50 16.41 3.69
CA ARG A 127 -9.53 15.73 5.00
C ARG A 127 -8.47 16.28 5.96
N TYR A 128 -8.58 17.58 6.25
CA TYR A 128 -7.60 18.30 7.05
C TYR A 128 -7.49 17.81 8.50
N SER A 129 -8.60 17.39 9.11
CA SER A 129 -8.63 16.85 10.47
C SER A 129 -7.76 15.60 10.63
N GLU A 130 -7.90 14.63 9.72
CA GLU A 130 -7.13 13.39 9.75
C GLU A 130 -5.64 13.63 9.48
N ALA A 131 -5.33 14.57 8.59
CA ALA A 131 -3.95 14.99 8.36
C ALA A 131 -3.35 15.64 9.62
N GLN A 132 -4.10 16.48 10.32
CA GLN A 132 -3.67 17.09 11.59
C GLN A 132 -3.49 16.04 12.69
N ASP A 133 -4.44 15.14 12.87
CA ASP A 133 -4.36 14.04 13.84
C ASP A 133 -3.13 13.17 13.59
N LEU A 134 -2.84 12.86 12.32
CA LEU A 134 -1.63 12.16 11.93
C LEU A 134 -0.39 12.96 12.24
N PHE A 135 -0.35 14.25 11.89
CA PHE A 135 0.77 15.12 12.19
C PHE A 135 1.07 15.17 13.69
N TYR A 136 0.08 15.36 14.56
CA TYR A 136 0.29 15.39 16.01
C TYR A 136 0.85 14.09 16.57
N LYS A 137 0.44 12.94 16.02
CA LYS A 137 0.93 11.62 16.43
C LYS A 137 2.23 11.20 15.72
N CYS A 138 2.75 12.00 14.79
CA CYS A 138 4.02 11.71 14.13
C CYS A 138 5.22 11.85 15.07
N PRO A 139 6.26 11.04 14.85
CA PRO A 139 7.55 11.22 15.52
C PRO A 139 8.06 12.65 15.38
N VAL A 140 8.69 13.18 16.44
CA VAL A 140 9.17 14.57 16.50
C VAL A 140 10.08 14.92 15.33
N HIS A 141 10.92 13.98 14.87
CA HIS A 141 11.85 14.21 13.76
C HIS A 141 11.16 14.37 12.40
N ILE A 142 9.93 13.85 12.22
CA ILE A 142 9.11 14.06 11.02
C ILE A 142 8.43 15.43 11.10
N ARG A 143 7.85 15.77 12.26
CA ARG A 143 7.18 17.07 12.47
C ARG A 143 8.10 18.28 12.29
N ARG A 144 9.40 18.10 12.51
CA ARG A 144 10.42 19.16 12.37
C ARG A 144 10.96 19.31 10.94
N GLN A 145 10.55 18.45 10.01
CA GLN A 145 11.00 18.56 8.62
C GLN A 145 10.39 19.79 7.98
N ARG A 146 11.22 20.56 7.26
CA ARG A 146 10.85 21.87 6.70
C ARG A 146 9.68 21.78 5.73
N ASP A 147 9.62 20.73 4.93
CA ASP A 147 8.55 20.51 3.96
C ASP A 147 7.22 20.13 4.62
N VAL A 148 7.26 19.33 5.69
CA VAL A 148 6.06 19.03 6.49
C VAL A 148 5.54 20.31 7.16
N ILE A 149 6.41 21.11 7.78
CA ILE A 149 6.01 22.39 8.39
C ILE A 149 5.37 23.32 7.35
N LYS A 150 6.04 23.52 6.21
CA LYS A 150 5.54 24.36 5.11
C LYS A 150 4.17 23.90 4.60
N LEU A 151 3.96 22.59 4.47
CA LEU A 151 2.69 22.04 4.01
C LEU A 151 1.55 22.42 4.95
N PHE A 152 1.74 22.27 6.26
CA PHE A 152 0.72 22.62 7.25
C PHE A 152 0.57 24.14 7.47
N GLU A 153 1.60 24.93 7.21
CA GLU A 153 1.52 26.40 7.24
C GLU A 153 0.74 26.97 6.05
N SER A 154 0.93 26.42 4.84
CA SER A 154 0.23 26.91 3.63
C SER A 154 -1.30 26.86 3.76
N ILE A 155 -1.81 25.87 4.49
CA ILE A 155 -3.26 25.66 4.68
C ILE A 155 -3.87 26.64 5.67
N LYS A 156 -3.11 27.06 6.69
CA LYS A 156 -3.59 28.07 7.66
C LYS A 156 -3.88 29.41 6.99
N VAL A 157 -3.19 29.70 5.89
CA VAL A 157 -3.39 30.94 5.12
C VAL A 157 -4.65 30.83 4.25
N GLU A 158 -4.94 29.65 3.69
CA GLU A 158 -6.10 29.42 2.83
C GLU A 158 -7.43 29.30 3.60
N SER A 159 -7.44 28.86 4.86
CA SER A 159 -8.69 28.79 5.65
C SER A 159 -9.10 30.12 6.33
N THR A 160 -8.30 31.17 6.17
CA THR A 160 -8.54 32.51 6.75
C THR A 160 -8.85 33.58 5.69
N ALA A 161 -8.86 33.21 4.41
CA ALA A 161 -9.20 34.07 3.28
C ALA A 161 -10.60 33.70 2.75
#